data_AF-A0A523QG65-F1
#
_entry.id   AF-A0A523QG65-F1
#
_cell.length_a   1.000
_cell.length_b   1.000
_cell.length_c   1.000
_cell.angle_alpha   90.00
_cell.angle_beta   90.00
_cell.angle_gamma   90.00
#
_symmetry.space_group_name_H-M   'P 1'
#
loop_
_entity.id
_entity.type
_entity.pdbx_description
1 polymer ?
#
loop_
_entity_poly.entity_id
_entity_poly.type
_entity_poly.pdbx_seq_one_letter_code
_entity_poly.pdbx_strand_id
1 'polypeptide(L)'
;MSARLVAETAQSEGVRLSAHGPYYINLNAREPEKVAASQERIIQTARIGGLCGAQSIVFHAAFYLGDPPEKAYQAVRKNLAEVMNQLKKEENKVWVRPEVMGKASQFGDIDEIINLCNELDRVGICMDFAHWHARSGQANSYPEFVAVLEQIKNGLGEPALANMHIHVSGIAYGKKGERKHLNLEDSDLNYTELLQALKDYGAKGLVICESPSLEADALLLQESYHRL
;
A
#
# COMPACT_ATOMS: atom_id res chain seq x y z
N MET A 1 -15.20 -17.46 13.71
CA MET A 1 -15.88 -16.17 13.49
C MET A 1 -16.16 -16.07 11.99
N SER A 2 -17.40 -15.83 11.56
CA SER A 2 -17.70 -15.69 10.12
C SER A 2 -17.29 -14.30 9.62
N ALA A 3 -16.94 -14.17 8.34
CA ALA A 3 -16.57 -12.87 7.75
C ALA A 3 -17.68 -11.81 7.92
N ARG A 4 -18.96 -12.22 7.88
CA ARG A 4 -20.10 -11.32 8.09
C ARG A 4 -20.16 -10.75 9.51
N LEU A 5 -19.83 -11.55 10.52
CA LEU A 5 -19.80 -11.07 11.91
C LEU A 5 -18.71 -10.01 12.11
N VAL A 6 -17.57 -10.14 11.41
CA VAL A 6 -16.51 -9.12 11.40
C VAL A 6 -17.05 -7.81 10.80
N ALA A 7 -17.74 -7.87 9.66
CA ALA A 7 -18.31 -6.69 9.02
C ALA A 7 -19.36 -5.99 9.91
N GLU A 8 -20.27 -6.75 10.52
CA GLU A 8 -21.30 -6.23 11.43
C GLU A 8 -20.68 -5.53 12.65
N THR A 9 -19.66 -6.15 13.25
CA THR A 9 -18.95 -5.57 14.41
C THR A 9 -18.19 -4.30 14.01
N ALA A 10 -17.45 -4.33 12.90
CA ALA A 10 -16.72 -3.16 12.43
C ALA A 10 -17.67 -1.99 12.13
N GLN A 11 -18.84 -2.27 11.55
CA GLN A 11 -19.86 -1.25 11.30
C GLN A 11 -20.45 -0.69 12.60
N SER A 12 -20.77 -1.54 13.59
CA SER A 12 -21.34 -1.07 14.86
C SER A 12 -20.37 -0.21 15.66
N GLU A 13 -19.07 -0.52 15.58
CA GLU A 13 -18.01 0.22 16.25
C GLU A 13 -17.47 1.41 15.43
N GLY A 14 -17.96 1.62 14.20
CA GLY A 14 -17.47 2.68 13.32
C GLY A 14 -16.02 2.49 12.84
N VAL A 15 -15.52 1.25 12.83
CA VAL A 15 -14.16 0.89 12.43
C VAL A 15 -14.12 0.58 10.93
N ARG A 16 -13.20 1.21 10.21
CA ARG A 16 -12.93 0.89 8.80
C ARG A 16 -11.88 -0.22 8.71
N LEU A 17 -12.07 -1.12 7.76
CA LEU A 17 -11.20 -2.28 7.58
C LEU A 17 -10.45 -2.25 6.25
N SER A 18 -9.25 -2.81 6.27
CA SER A 18 -8.48 -3.23 5.10
C SER A 18 -7.95 -4.66 5.31
N ALA A 19 -7.44 -5.29 4.25
CA ALA A 19 -6.77 -6.58 4.36
C ALA A 19 -5.45 -6.59 3.59
N HIS A 20 -4.44 -7.23 4.16
CA HIS A 20 -3.15 -7.41 3.50
C HIS A 20 -3.08 -8.80 2.86
N GLY A 21 -2.68 -8.86 1.59
CA GLY A 21 -2.43 -10.10 0.87
C GLY A 21 -1.15 -10.78 1.38
N PRO A 22 -1.00 -12.09 1.21
CA PRO A 22 0.18 -12.77 1.73
C PRO A 22 1.48 -12.36 1.00
N TYR A 23 2.61 -12.40 1.70
CA TYR A 23 3.93 -11.97 1.20
C TYR A 23 4.50 -12.75 -0.01
N TYR A 24 3.89 -13.89 -0.36
CA TYR A 24 4.35 -14.77 -1.45
C TYR A 24 3.66 -14.50 -2.81
N ILE A 25 3.09 -13.31 -2.99
CA ILE A 25 2.60 -12.80 -4.27
C ILE A 25 3.79 -12.35 -5.13
N ASN A 26 3.81 -12.79 -6.38
CA ASN A 26 4.74 -12.28 -7.39
C ASN A 26 4.12 -12.38 -8.79
N LEU A 27 3.57 -11.27 -9.27
CA LEU A 27 2.95 -11.17 -10.61
C LEU A 27 3.98 -11.14 -11.75
N ASN A 28 5.28 -11.08 -11.45
CA ASN A 28 6.37 -11.19 -12.43
C ASN A 28 7.17 -12.50 -12.26
N ALA A 29 6.59 -13.52 -11.61
CA ALA A 29 7.26 -14.82 -11.47
C ALA A 29 7.54 -15.46 -12.85
N ARG A 30 8.64 -16.23 -12.94
CA ARG A 30 9.02 -16.94 -14.18
C ARG A 30 8.09 -18.12 -14.44
N GLU A 31 7.65 -18.74 -13.36
CA GLU A 31 6.84 -19.94 -13.35
C GLU A 31 5.34 -19.58 -13.45
N PRO A 32 4.62 -20.02 -14.50
CA PRO A 32 3.21 -19.69 -14.69
C PRO A 32 2.32 -20.08 -13.51
N GLU A 33 2.62 -21.19 -12.83
CA GLU A 33 1.89 -21.64 -11.65
C GLU A 33 2.03 -20.67 -10.47
N LYS A 34 3.18 -19.99 -10.33
CA LYS A 34 3.37 -18.97 -9.29
C LYS A 34 2.61 -17.69 -9.62
N VAL A 35 2.52 -17.33 -10.90
CA VAL A 35 1.68 -16.22 -11.34
C VAL A 35 0.22 -16.52 -11.04
N ALA A 36 -0.29 -17.68 -11.45
CA ALA A 36 -1.67 -18.10 -11.20
C ALA A 36 -1.99 -18.14 -9.69
N ALA A 37 -1.09 -18.69 -8.87
CA ALA A 37 -1.26 -18.70 -7.42
C ALA A 37 -1.27 -17.27 -6.84
N SER A 38 -0.45 -16.36 -7.38
CA SER A 38 -0.43 -14.94 -6.97
C SER A 38 -1.74 -14.23 -7.29
N GLN A 39 -2.28 -14.45 -8.49
CA GLN A 39 -3.59 -13.91 -8.88
C GLN A 39 -4.69 -14.43 -7.95
N GLU A 40 -4.72 -15.74 -7.69
CA GLU A 40 -5.72 -16.34 -6.81
C GLU A 40 -5.64 -15.79 -5.38
N ARG A 41 -4.43 -15.54 -4.85
CA ARG A 41 -4.26 -14.93 -3.53
C ARG A 41 -4.82 -13.52 -3.45
N ILE A 42 -4.60 -12.69 -4.46
CA ILE A 42 -5.17 -11.34 -4.52
C ILE A 42 -6.70 -11.43 -4.58
N ILE A 43 -7.23 -12.30 -5.43
CA ILE A 43 -8.68 -12.53 -5.57
C ILE A 43 -9.30 -13.01 -4.26
N GLN A 44 -8.71 -13.99 -3.59
CA GLN A 44 -9.20 -14.50 -2.31
C GLN A 44 -9.14 -13.45 -1.21
N THR A 45 -8.06 -12.66 -1.17
CA THR A 45 -7.93 -11.53 -0.23
C THR A 45 -9.06 -10.51 -0.47
N ALA A 46 -9.35 -10.17 -1.73
CA ALA A 46 -10.44 -9.26 -2.07
C ALA A 46 -11.83 -9.85 -1.76
N ARG A 47 -12.05 -11.15 -2.01
CA ARG A 47 -13.31 -11.84 -1.71
C ARG A 47 -13.58 -11.86 -0.21
N ILE A 48 -12.64 -12.37 0.58
CA ILE A 48 -12.80 -12.47 2.03
C ILE A 48 -12.78 -11.09 2.68
N GLY A 49 -11.87 -10.20 2.27
CA GLY A 49 -11.82 -8.82 2.74
C GLY A 49 -13.14 -8.09 2.47
N GLY A 50 -13.69 -8.21 1.25
CA GLY A 50 -14.98 -7.63 0.89
C GLY A 50 -16.14 -8.18 1.74
N LEU A 51 -16.15 -9.49 2.04
CA LEU A 51 -17.13 -10.09 2.95
C LEU A 51 -16.99 -9.59 4.40
N CYS A 52 -15.78 -9.23 4.82
CA CYS A 52 -15.50 -8.59 6.10
C CYS A 52 -15.81 -7.08 6.09
N GLY A 53 -16.23 -6.49 4.96
CA GLY A 53 -16.47 -5.05 4.84
C GLY A 53 -15.21 -4.21 4.62
N ALA A 54 -14.08 -4.83 4.26
CA ALA A 54 -12.86 -4.10 3.95
C ALA A 54 -13.03 -3.22 2.71
N GLN A 55 -12.58 -1.97 2.78
CA GLN A 55 -12.67 -1.01 1.67
C GLN A 55 -11.51 -1.16 0.68
N SER A 56 -10.40 -1.73 1.11
CA SER A 56 -9.19 -1.90 0.31
C SER A 56 -8.45 -3.18 0.70
N ILE A 57 -7.76 -3.76 -0.29
CA ILE A 57 -6.69 -4.74 -0.05
C ILE A 57 -5.34 -4.17 -0.46
N VAL A 58 -4.29 -4.55 0.25
CA VAL A 58 -2.89 -4.18 -0.03
C VAL A 58 -2.05 -5.42 -0.24
N PHE A 59 -1.02 -5.35 -1.07
CA PHE A 59 -0.06 -6.44 -1.26
C PHE A 59 1.22 -5.95 -1.95
N HIS A 60 2.30 -6.71 -1.77
CA HIS A 60 3.51 -6.54 -2.56
C HIS A 60 3.32 -7.20 -3.94
N ALA A 61 3.46 -6.44 -5.02
CA ALA A 61 3.05 -6.89 -6.34
C ALA A 61 3.99 -7.94 -6.96
N ALA A 62 5.30 -7.68 -6.93
CA ALA A 62 6.29 -8.50 -7.62
C ALA A 62 7.74 -8.21 -7.23
N PHE A 63 8.65 -9.04 -7.77
CA PHE A 63 10.08 -8.78 -7.83
C PHE A 63 10.52 -8.62 -9.29
N TYR A 64 11.55 -7.81 -9.55
CA TYR A 64 12.08 -7.64 -10.90
C TYR A 64 12.75 -8.91 -11.44
N LEU A 65 13.36 -9.73 -10.58
CA LEU A 65 14.04 -10.99 -10.96
C LEU A 65 15.05 -10.84 -12.12
N GLY A 66 15.75 -9.71 -12.14
CA GLY A 66 16.73 -9.35 -13.16
C GLY A 66 16.14 -8.86 -14.48
N ASP A 67 14.81 -8.78 -14.61
CA ASP A 67 14.20 -8.12 -15.76
C ASP A 67 14.36 -6.60 -15.68
N PRO A 68 14.49 -5.92 -16.83
CA PRO A 68 14.37 -4.46 -16.88
C PRO A 68 12.99 -4.00 -16.35
N PRO A 69 12.90 -2.83 -15.70
CA PRO A 69 11.66 -2.32 -15.13
C PRO A 69 10.46 -2.38 -16.08
N GLU A 70 10.64 -1.93 -17.33
CA GLU A 70 9.58 -1.96 -18.35
C GLU A 70 9.02 -3.37 -18.60
N LYS A 71 9.90 -4.39 -18.65
CA LYS A 71 9.46 -5.78 -18.88
C LYS A 71 8.68 -6.31 -17.68
N ALA A 72 9.16 -6.02 -16.46
CA ALA A 72 8.45 -6.39 -15.24
C ALA A 72 7.10 -5.68 -15.14
N TYR A 73 7.05 -4.39 -15.49
CA TYR A 73 5.83 -3.59 -15.53
C TYR A 73 4.78 -4.22 -16.45
N GLN A 74 5.15 -4.56 -17.69
CA GLN A 74 4.20 -5.20 -18.62
C GLN A 74 3.65 -6.53 -18.08
N ALA A 75 4.48 -7.33 -17.41
CA ALA A 75 4.04 -8.59 -16.79
C ALA A 75 3.07 -8.33 -15.62
N VAL A 76 3.43 -7.43 -14.69
CA VAL A 76 2.60 -7.07 -13.54
C VAL A 76 1.27 -6.50 -14.00
N ARG A 77 1.29 -5.52 -14.91
CA ARG A 77 0.09 -4.90 -15.49
C ARG A 77 -0.84 -5.93 -16.11
N LYS A 78 -0.32 -6.81 -16.97
CA LYS A 78 -1.11 -7.87 -17.61
C LYS A 78 -1.77 -8.77 -16.57
N ASN A 79 -1.00 -9.30 -15.63
CA ASN A 79 -1.49 -10.28 -14.67
C ASN A 79 -2.43 -9.65 -13.63
N LEU A 80 -2.22 -8.38 -13.27
CA LEU A 80 -3.14 -7.62 -12.42
C LEU A 80 -4.44 -7.28 -13.17
N ALA A 81 -4.39 -6.97 -14.47
CA ALA A 81 -5.60 -6.75 -15.27
C ALA A 81 -6.51 -7.99 -15.30
N GLU A 82 -5.93 -9.18 -15.37
CA GLU A 82 -6.67 -10.45 -15.27
C GLU A 82 -7.38 -10.60 -13.92
N VAL A 83 -6.72 -10.24 -12.81
CA VAL A 83 -7.32 -10.19 -11.47
C VAL A 83 -8.47 -9.19 -11.42
N MET A 84 -8.25 -7.97 -11.91
CA MET A 84 -9.29 -6.92 -11.91
C MET A 84 -10.50 -7.30 -12.75
N ASN A 85 -10.28 -7.96 -13.90
CA ASN A 85 -11.35 -8.49 -14.74
C ASN A 85 -12.17 -9.56 -14.01
N GLN A 86 -11.52 -10.44 -13.24
CA GLN A 86 -12.23 -11.44 -12.44
C GLN A 86 -13.05 -10.80 -11.32
N LEU A 87 -12.47 -9.87 -10.57
CA LEU A 87 -13.18 -9.14 -9.51
C LEU A 87 -14.36 -8.32 -10.06
N LYS A 88 -14.22 -7.74 -11.26
CA LYS A 88 -15.31 -7.04 -11.95
C LYS A 88 -16.48 -7.97 -12.29
N LYS A 89 -16.20 -9.19 -12.77
CA LYS A 89 -17.24 -10.22 -13.05
C LYS A 89 -17.97 -10.66 -11.79
N GLU A 90 -17.29 -10.63 -10.64
CA GLU A 90 -17.85 -10.94 -9.33
C GLU A 90 -18.53 -9.75 -8.66
N GLU A 91 -18.60 -8.60 -9.34
CA GLU A 91 -19.11 -7.34 -8.79
C GLU A 91 -18.42 -6.93 -7.48
N ASN A 92 -17.19 -7.38 -7.26
CA ASN A 92 -16.40 -7.04 -6.09
C ASN A 92 -15.91 -5.59 -6.23
N LYS A 93 -16.24 -4.76 -5.22
CA LYS A 93 -16.00 -3.31 -5.21
C LYS A 93 -14.80 -2.90 -4.35
N VAL A 94 -14.05 -3.84 -3.81
CA VAL A 94 -12.87 -3.53 -2.99
C VAL A 94 -11.79 -2.88 -3.86
N TRP A 95 -11.14 -1.84 -3.34
CA TRP A 95 -9.97 -1.24 -3.98
C TRP A 95 -8.78 -2.18 -3.90
N VAL A 96 -8.10 -2.40 -5.02
CA VAL A 96 -6.89 -3.25 -5.09
C VAL A 96 -5.69 -2.32 -5.10
N ARG A 97 -4.84 -2.39 -4.07
CA ARG A 97 -3.77 -1.42 -3.87
C ARG A 97 -2.39 -2.07 -3.77
N PRO A 98 -1.65 -2.21 -4.87
CA PRO A 98 -0.27 -2.62 -4.77
C PRO A 98 0.54 -1.54 -4.05
N GLU A 99 1.46 -1.99 -3.21
CA GLU A 99 2.21 -1.14 -2.29
C GLU A 99 3.51 -0.60 -2.91
N VAL A 100 3.88 0.62 -2.51
CA VAL A 100 5.22 1.17 -2.77
C VAL A 100 6.24 0.44 -1.89
N MET A 101 7.25 -0.16 -2.51
CA MET A 101 8.14 -1.13 -1.87
C MET A 101 9.45 -0.52 -1.37
N GLY A 102 9.98 -1.06 -0.26
CA GLY A 102 11.21 -0.58 0.37
C GLY A 102 12.52 -1.12 -0.18
N LYS A 103 12.50 -2.13 -1.07
CA LYS A 103 13.70 -2.70 -1.69
C LYS A 103 13.75 -2.41 -3.19
N ALA A 104 14.91 -2.00 -3.69
CA ALA A 104 15.13 -1.78 -5.13
C ALA A 104 14.99 -3.05 -6.00
N SER A 105 15.04 -4.24 -5.40
CA SER A 105 14.77 -5.51 -6.09
C SER A 105 13.28 -5.82 -6.26
N GLN A 106 12.41 -5.09 -5.58
CA GLN A 106 10.95 -5.26 -5.61
C GLN A 106 10.30 -4.24 -6.55
N PHE A 107 9.33 -4.72 -7.32
CA PHE A 107 8.46 -3.88 -8.12
C PHE A 107 7.57 -3.04 -7.20
N GLY A 108 7.39 -1.76 -7.51
CA GLY A 108 6.59 -0.82 -6.73
C GLY A 108 7.37 0.43 -6.38
N ASP A 109 7.96 1.11 -7.37
CA ASP A 109 8.20 2.55 -7.22
C ASP A 109 6.91 3.35 -7.43
N ILE A 110 6.93 4.64 -7.08
CA ILE A 110 5.73 5.49 -7.13
C ILE A 110 5.20 5.60 -8.56
N ASP A 111 6.05 5.72 -9.57
CA ASP A 111 5.63 5.91 -10.96
C ASP A 111 5.02 4.63 -11.54
N GLU A 112 5.61 3.47 -11.25
CA GLU A 112 5.06 2.17 -11.58
C GLU A 112 3.65 1.99 -11.02
N ILE A 113 3.44 2.34 -9.74
CA ILE A 113 2.12 2.20 -9.10
C ILE A 113 1.13 3.23 -9.66
N ILE A 114 1.54 4.48 -9.90
CA ILE A 114 0.71 5.51 -10.56
C ILE A 114 0.25 5.04 -11.94
N ASN A 115 1.17 4.48 -12.75
CA ASN A 115 0.83 3.98 -14.08
C ASN A 115 -0.19 2.84 -14.00
N LEU A 116 -0.04 1.90 -13.07
CA LEU A 116 -1.05 0.85 -12.85
C LEU A 116 -2.42 1.41 -12.47
N CYS A 117 -2.47 2.45 -11.62
CA CYS A 117 -3.72 3.10 -11.22
C CYS A 117 -4.41 3.81 -12.40
N ASN A 118 -3.65 4.40 -13.32
CA ASN A 118 -4.19 5.06 -14.51
C ASN A 118 -4.70 4.07 -15.56
N GLU A 119 -4.09 2.90 -15.65
CA GLU A 119 -4.40 1.91 -16.70
C GLU A 119 -5.47 0.90 -16.28
N LEU A 120 -5.69 0.70 -14.97
CA LEU A 120 -6.59 -0.31 -14.43
C LEU A 120 -7.65 0.30 -13.50
N ASP A 121 -8.91 0.05 -13.85
CA ASP A 121 -10.06 0.51 -13.05
C ASP A 121 -10.03 -0.06 -11.63
N ARG A 122 -10.29 0.79 -10.63
CA ARG A 122 -10.35 0.46 -9.19
C ARG A 122 -9.04 -0.11 -8.62
N VAL A 123 -7.91 0.19 -9.27
CA VAL A 123 -6.58 0.09 -8.69
C VAL A 123 -6.22 1.42 -8.06
N GLY A 124 -5.70 1.39 -6.83
CA GLY A 124 -5.23 2.59 -6.12
C GLY A 124 -3.83 2.37 -5.58
N ILE A 125 -3.17 3.44 -5.14
CA ILE A 125 -1.86 3.35 -4.50
C ILE A 125 -2.02 3.00 -3.01
N CYS A 126 -1.19 2.07 -2.51
CA CYS A 126 -0.82 2.04 -1.10
C CYS A 126 0.55 2.69 -0.95
N MET A 127 0.59 3.85 -0.31
CA MET A 127 1.83 4.60 -0.11
C MET A 127 2.43 4.25 1.25
N ASP A 128 3.55 3.54 1.25
CA ASP A 128 4.37 3.38 2.45
C ASP A 128 5.55 4.35 2.37
N PHE A 129 5.52 5.38 3.23
CA PHE A 129 6.56 6.40 3.29
C PHE A 129 7.87 5.88 3.86
N ALA A 130 7.83 4.92 4.79
CA ALA A 130 9.02 4.33 5.38
C ALA A 130 9.72 3.42 4.38
N HIS A 131 8.96 2.66 3.59
CA HIS A 131 9.46 1.91 2.44
C HIS A 131 10.10 2.85 1.42
N TRP A 132 9.39 3.90 1.00
CA TRP A 132 9.94 4.83 0.03
C TRP A 132 11.23 5.49 0.54
N HIS A 133 11.28 5.86 1.82
CA HIS A 133 12.49 6.36 2.46
C HIS A 133 13.63 5.34 2.43
N ALA A 134 13.36 4.10 2.85
CA ALA A 134 14.34 3.02 2.84
C ALA A 134 14.88 2.71 1.43
N ARG A 135 14.04 2.83 0.40
CA ARG A 135 14.40 2.57 -1.01
C ARG A 135 15.21 3.71 -1.62
N SER A 136 14.80 4.95 -1.38
CA SER A 136 15.33 6.14 -2.07
C SER A 136 16.45 6.85 -1.29
N GLY A 137 16.48 6.72 0.03
CA GLY A 137 17.29 7.56 0.92
C GLY A 137 16.79 9.01 1.03
N GLN A 138 15.58 9.30 0.56
CA GLN A 138 14.91 10.61 0.53
C GLN A 138 13.52 10.49 1.15
N ALA A 139 12.67 11.52 1.08
CA ALA A 139 11.30 11.49 1.61
C ALA A 139 11.28 11.27 3.13
N ASN A 140 12.03 12.10 3.85
CA ASN A 140 12.07 12.09 5.31
C ASN A 140 12.08 13.49 5.93
N SER A 141 11.46 14.44 5.23
CA SER A 141 11.23 15.81 5.66
C SER A 141 9.96 16.34 5.01
N TYR A 142 9.33 17.35 5.63
CA TYR A 142 8.11 18.00 5.15
C TYR A 142 8.15 18.33 3.64
N PRO A 143 9.16 19.04 3.09
CA PRO A 143 9.18 19.35 1.66
C PRO A 143 9.28 18.11 0.77
N GLU A 144 9.95 17.05 1.22
CA GLU A 144 10.03 15.80 0.45
C GLU A 144 8.73 14.99 0.54
N PHE A 145 8.05 14.97 1.70
CA PHE A 145 6.72 14.37 1.82
C PHE A 145 5.70 15.09 0.95
N VAL A 146 5.75 16.43 0.93
CA VAL A 146 4.94 17.25 0.02
C VAL A 146 5.21 16.88 -1.44
N ALA A 147 6.48 16.75 -1.83
CA ALA A 147 6.83 16.37 -3.21
C ALA A 147 6.24 15.01 -3.61
N VAL A 148 6.21 14.03 -2.69
CA VAL A 148 5.55 12.72 -2.91
C VAL A 148 4.03 12.89 -3.08
N LEU A 149 3.39 13.67 -2.22
CA LEU A 149 1.94 13.93 -2.32
C LEU A 149 1.58 14.67 -3.62
N GLU A 150 2.41 15.61 -4.05
CA GLU A 150 2.27 16.31 -5.33
C GLU A 150 2.48 15.37 -6.51
N GLN A 151 3.45 14.47 -6.47
CA GLN A 151 3.65 13.45 -7.50
C GLN A 151 2.40 12.58 -7.66
N ILE A 152 1.84 12.08 -6.54
CA ILE A 152 0.60 11.28 -6.54
C ILE A 152 -0.57 12.10 -7.10
N LYS A 153 -0.74 13.34 -6.63
CA LYS A 153 -1.81 14.24 -7.08
C LYS A 153 -1.69 14.60 -8.55
N ASN A 154 -0.49 14.85 -9.06
CA ASN A 154 -0.26 15.16 -10.46
C ASN A 154 -0.51 13.94 -11.36
N GLY A 155 -0.14 12.74 -10.88
CA GLY A 155 -0.32 11.49 -11.61
C GLY A 155 -1.74 10.94 -11.63
N LEU A 156 -2.50 11.11 -10.53
CA LEU A 156 -3.80 10.46 -10.30
C LEU A 156 -4.95 11.45 -10.03
N GLY A 157 -4.66 12.74 -9.93
CA GLY A 157 -5.62 13.79 -9.60
C GLY A 157 -5.92 13.93 -8.10
N GLU A 158 -6.65 14.99 -7.75
CA GLU A 158 -7.12 15.26 -6.39
C GLU A 158 -7.85 14.09 -5.70
N PRO A 159 -8.69 13.28 -6.39
CA PRO A 159 -9.38 12.16 -5.75
C PRO A 159 -8.45 11.12 -5.12
N ALA A 160 -7.20 11.01 -5.60
CA ALA A 160 -6.23 10.08 -5.02
C ALA A 160 -5.85 10.45 -3.58
N LEU A 161 -5.68 11.75 -3.29
CA LEU A 161 -5.41 12.24 -1.93
C LEU A 161 -6.65 12.15 -1.04
N ALA A 162 -7.86 12.17 -1.61
CA ALA A 162 -9.10 12.03 -0.84
C ALA A 162 -9.42 10.58 -0.43
N ASN A 163 -8.70 9.59 -0.97
CA ASN A 163 -8.89 8.17 -0.68
C ASN A 163 -7.57 7.41 -0.76
N MET A 164 -6.62 7.76 0.11
CA MET A 164 -5.33 7.10 0.25
C MET A 164 -5.42 5.83 1.10
N HIS A 165 -4.51 4.90 0.84
CA HIS A 165 -4.12 3.89 1.80
C HIS A 165 -2.66 4.13 2.10
N ILE A 166 -2.34 4.34 3.36
CA ILE A 166 -1.00 4.71 3.80
C ILE A 166 -0.56 3.69 4.83
N HIS A 167 0.65 3.16 4.66
CA HIS A 167 1.33 2.41 5.71
C HIS A 167 2.36 3.31 6.36
N VAL A 168 2.48 3.20 7.69
CA VAL A 168 3.44 3.97 8.49
C VAL A 168 4.07 3.03 9.50
N SER A 169 5.40 2.97 9.47
CA SER A 169 6.21 2.24 10.45
C SER A 169 7.62 2.83 10.48
N GLY A 170 8.44 2.46 11.45
CA GLY A 170 9.88 2.67 11.35
C GLY A 170 10.51 1.56 10.50
N ILE A 171 11.62 1.82 9.79
CA ILE A 171 12.31 0.77 9.02
C ILE A 171 13.81 0.82 9.26
N ALA A 172 14.40 -0.34 9.56
CA ALA A 172 15.84 -0.54 9.44
C ALA A 172 16.18 -0.84 7.98
N TYR A 173 17.05 -0.06 7.35
CA TYR A 173 17.43 -0.25 5.95
C TYR A 173 18.94 -0.16 5.73
N GLY A 174 19.38 -0.43 4.51
CA GLY A 174 20.76 -0.22 4.08
C GLY A 174 20.84 -0.07 2.57
N LYS A 175 22.02 -0.27 1.97
CA LYS A 175 22.23 -0.05 0.52
C LYS A 175 21.30 -0.85 -0.42
N LYS A 176 20.68 -1.93 0.06
CA LYS A 176 19.74 -2.77 -0.71
C LYS A 176 18.27 -2.44 -0.43
N GLY A 177 18.01 -1.40 0.35
CA GLY A 177 16.71 -1.02 0.87
C GLY A 177 16.39 -1.63 2.23
N GLU A 178 15.09 -1.75 2.48
CA GLU A 178 14.45 -2.27 3.70
C GLU A 178 15.03 -3.61 4.19
N ARG A 179 15.15 -3.77 5.51
CA ARG A 179 15.60 -5.02 6.18
C ARG A 179 14.55 -5.56 7.13
N LYS A 180 13.97 -4.70 7.97
CA LYS A 180 12.89 -5.04 8.90
C LYS A 180 12.19 -3.78 9.39
N HIS A 181 10.93 -3.94 9.79
CA HIS A 181 10.18 -2.90 10.49
C HIS A 181 10.74 -2.68 11.90
N LEU A 182 10.59 -1.45 12.38
CA LEU A 182 10.96 -0.93 13.69
C LEU A 182 9.76 -0.17 14.26
N ASN A 183 9.77 0.06 15.57
CA ASN A 183 8.89 1.08 16.14
C ASN A 183 9.32 2.45 15.63
N LEU A 184 8.39 3.41 15.59
CA LEU A 184 8.66 4.76 15.10
C LEU A 184 9.79 5.44 15.87
N GLU A 185 9.79 5.31 17.20
CA GLU A 185 10.81 5.88 18.09
C GLU A 185 12.22 5.29 17.87
N ASP A 186 12.30 4.07 17.34
CA ASP A 186 13.56 3.37 17.06
C ASP A 186 14.09 3.66 15.65
N SER A 187 13.40 4.49 14.87
CA SER A 187 13.70 4.77 13.47
C SER A 187 14.00 6.25 13.21
N ASP A 188 14.50 6.53 12.02
CA ASP A 188 14.76 7.90 11.56
C ASP A 188 13.56 8.55 10.86
N LEU A 189 12.43 7.84 10.68
CA LEU A 189 11.26 8.41 10.00
C LEU A 189 10.71 9.61 10.78
N ASN A 190 10.71 10.78 10.16
CA ASN A 190 10.14 12.01 10.67
C ASN A 190 8.62 12.02 10.53
N TYR A 191 7.97 11.12 11.28
CA TYR A 191 6.52 10.90 11.22
C TYR A 191 5.72 12.16 11.60
N THR A 192 6.29 13.07 12.41
CA THR A 192 5.60 14.33 12.77
C THR A 192 5.47 15.24 11.55
N GLU A 193 6.53 15.42 10.76
CA GLU A 193 6.47 16.19 9.52
C GLU A 193 5.65 15.48 8.43
N LEU A 194 5.65 14.15 8.41
CA LEU A 194 4.75 13.38 7.55
C LEU A 194 3.28 13.69 7.87
N LEU A 195 2.90 13.62 9.15
CA LEU A 195 1.54 13.93 9.60
C LEU A 195 1.15 15.38 9.27
N GLN A 196 2.09 16.33 9.41
CA GLN A 196 1.88 17.72 9.02
C GLN A 196 1.63 17.86 7.51
N ALA A 197 2.45 17.22 6.67
CA ALA A 197 2.25 17.23 5.22
C ALA A 197 0.91 16.63 4.80
N LEU A 198 0.52 15.49 5.39
CA LEU A 198 -0.77 14.84 5.16
C LEU A 198 -1.94 15.76 5.57
N LYS A 199 -1.83 16.45 6.72
CA LYS A 199 -2.83 17.39 7.21
C LYS A 199 -2.99 18.59 6.27
N ASP A 200 -1.88 19.22 5.88
CA ASP A 200 -1.87 20.43 5.04
C ASP A 200 -2.37 20.16 3.62
N TYR A 201 -2.09 18.97 3.08
CA TYR A 201 -2.60 18.54 1.77
C TYR A 201 -4.02 17.95 1.84
N GLY A 202 -4.64 17.95 3.03
CA GLY A 202 -6.00 17.44 3.22
C GLY A 202 -6.15 15.98 2.84
N ALA A 203 -5.09 15.18 3.00
CA ALA A 203 -5.09 13.77 2.70
C ALA A 203 -6.12 13.03 3.57
N LYS A 204 -6.89 12.14 2.96
CA LYS A 204 -7.95 11.35 3.60
C LYS A 204 -7.81 9.90 3.18
N GLY A 205 -8.32 9.00 4.00
CA GLY A 205 -8.26 7.57 3.72
C GLY A 205 -7.93 6.77 4.97
N LEU A 206 -7.11 5.74 4.80
CA LEU A 206 -6.64 4.86 5.87
C LEU A 206 -5.16 5.06 6.10
N VAL A 207 -4.77 5.17 7.37
CA VAL A 207 -3.38 5.09 7.83
C VAL A 207 -3.30 3.83 8.68
N ILE A 208 -2.47 2.89 8.27
CA ILE A 208 -2.24 1.62 8.94
C ILE A 208 -0.83 1.67 9.54
N CYS A 209 -0.74 1.44 10.85
CA CYS A 209 0.56 1.26 11.49
C CYS A 209 1.01 -0.19 11.28
N GLU A 210 2.25 -0.38 10.85
CA GLU A 210 2.83 -1.72 10.61
C GLU A 210 4.09 -1.98 11.45
N SER A 211 4.30 -1.21 12.51
CA SER A 211 5.44 -1.42 13.39
C SER A 211 5.29 -2.70 14.24
N PRO A 212 6.38 -3.18 14.87
CA PRO A 212 6.30 -4.30 15.81
C PRO A 212 5.33 -4.06 16.98
N SER A 213 5.10 -2.80 17.37
CA SER A 213 4.20 -2.40 18.47
C SER A 213 3.01 -1.61 17.93
N LEU A 214 2.14 -2.29 17.17
CA LEU A 214 1.05 -1.70 16.38
C LEU A 214 0.19 -0.70 17.17
N GLU A 215 -0.32 -1.08 18.33
CA GLU A 215 -1.24 -0.24 19.11
C GLU A 215 -0.53 0.97 19.72
N ALA A 216 0.72 0.79 20.17
CA ALA A 216 1.50 1.86 20.78
C ALA A 216 1.85 2.94 19.76
N ASP A 217 2.35 2.53 18.59
CA ASP A 217 2.70 3.48 17.52
C ASP A 217 1.46 4.09 16.86
N ALA A 218 0.35 3.35 16.75
CA ALA A 218 -0.92 3.93 16.29
C ALA A 218 -1.41 5.04 17.24
N LEU A 219 -1.30 4.85 18.55
CA LEU A 219 -1.61 5.88 19.55
C LEU A 219 -0.63 7.06 19.45
N LEU A 220 0.67 6.80 19.30
CA LEU A 220 1.68 7.84 19.11
C LEU A 220 1.39 8.72 17.88
N LEU A 221 1.04 8.11 16.74
CA LEU A 221 0.65 8.82 15.53
C LEU A 221 -0.62 9.66 15.75
N GLN A 222 -1.63 9.09 16.41
CA GLN A 222 -2.88 9.79 16.73
C GLN A 222 -2.64 11.01 17.63
N GLU A 223 -1.91 10.83 18.73
CA GLU A 223 -1.58 11.92 19.66
C GLU A 223 -0.77 13.02 18.97
N SER A 224 0.19 12.63 18.12
CA SER A 224 1.00 13.58 17.35
C SER A 224 0.15 14.38 16.38
N TYR A 225 -0.78 13.72 15.67
CA TYR A 225 -1.73 14.39 14.78
C TYR A 225 -2.63 15.38 15.53
N HIS A 226 -3.12 15.03 16.72
CA HIS A 226 -3.98 15.92 17.52
C HIS A 226 -3.27 17.16 18.07
N ARG A 227 -1.93 17.17 18.09
CA ARG A 227 -1.12 18.32 18.50
C ARG A 227 -0.83 19.30 17.36
N LEU A 228 -1.06 18.92 16.11
CA LEU A 228 -0.93 19.78 14.93
C LEU A 228 -2.16 20.69 14.81
#